data_AF-A0A7W0TZ81-F1
#
_entry.id   AF-A0A7W0TZ81-F1
#
_cell.length_a   1.000
_cell.length_b   1.000
_cell.length_c   1.000
_cell.angle_alpha   90.00
_cell.angle_beta   90.00
_cell.angle_gamma   90.00
#
_symmetry.space_group_name_H-M   'P 1'
#
loop_
_entity.id
_entity.type
_entity.pdbx_description
1 polymer ?
#
loop_
_entity_poly.entity_id
_entity_poly.type
_entity_poly.pdbx_seq_one_letter_code
_entity_poly.pdbx_strand_id
1 'polypeptide(L)'
;MDGTESLKTSEETEVAKISANLPVSDLGYLRGRAQRSRTNMTSELHKAIAISKRLEGAISEGSRVVILSEDGTKVTDVGLWLE
;
A
#
# COMPACT_ATOMS: atom_id res chain seq x y z
N MET A 1 29.44 45.38 -11.22
CA MET A 1 29.13 44.66 -9.97
C MET A 1 27.62 44.53 -9.97
N ASP A 2 27.02 43.64 -10.75
CA ASP A 2 27.14 42.17 -10.79
C ASP A 2 26.90 41.55 -9.41
N GLY A 3 25.78 40.84 -9.27
CA GLY A 3 25.24 40.44 -7.98
C GLY A 3 23.83 39.86 -8.06
N THR A 4 23.57 38.96 -9.00
CA THR A 4 22.47 37.98 -8.88
C THR A 4 22.96 36.62 -9.37
N GLU A 5 23.97 36.08 -8.68
CA GLU A 5 24.18 34.65 -8.68
C GLU A 5 23.18 33.97 -7.74
N SER A 6 22.78 32.77 -8.14
CA SER A 6 22.18 31.69 -7.33
C SER A 6 20.66 31.59 -7.30
N LEU A 7 20.09 31.06 -8.39
CA LEU A 7 18.93 30.15 -8.31
C LEU A 7 19.30 28.81 -8.97
N LYS A 8 20.25 28.10 -8.34
CA LYS A 8 20.33 26.64 -8.34
C LYS A 8 19.85 26.26 -6.93
N THR A 9 18.93 25.35 -6.67
CA THR A 9 18.40 24.20 -7.40
C THR A 9 17.16 23.79 -6.61
N SER A 10 16.00 23.63 -7.24
CA SER A 10 15.01 22.73 -6.65
C SER A 10 15.58 21.33 -6.86
N GLU A 11 16.21 20.76 -5.84
CA GLU A 11 16.52 19.33 -5.80
C GLU A 11 15.18 18.59 -5.87
N GLU A 12 14.74 18.30 -7.09
CA GLU A 12 13.72 17.28 -7.33
C GLU A 12 14.29 16.00 -6.73
N THR A 13 13.81 15.63 -5.55
CA THR A 13 14.21 14.40 -4.89
C THR A 13 13.88 13.26 -5.85
N GLU A 14 14.90 12.64 -6.44
CA GLU A 14 14.73 11.56 -7.39
C GLU A 14 14.09 10.39 -6.65
N VAL A 15 12.77 10.25 -6.80
CA VAL A 15 12.02 9.16 -6.15
C VAL A 15 12.47 7.87 -6.80
N ALA A 16 13.15 7.02 -6.02
CA ALA A 16 13.57 5.70 -6.47
C ALA A 16 12.37 4.94 -7.05
N LYS A 17 12.43 4.64 -8.34
CA LYS A 17 11.39 3.90 -9.05
C LYS A 17 11.64 2.41 -8.88
N ILE A 18 10.65 1.70 -8.35
CA ILE A 18 10.68 0.24 -8.22
C ILE A 18 9.68 -0.32 -9.21
N SER A 19 10.08 -1.36 -9.96
CA SER A 19 9.19 -2.09 -10.86
C SER A 19 8.77 -3.40 -10.19
N ALA A 20 7.49 -3.76 -10.33
CA ALA A 20 6.95 -5.02 -9.83
C ALA A 20 6.15 -5.70 -10.94
N ASN A 21 6.40 -7.00 -11.13
CA ASN A 21 5.62 -7.84 -12.03
C ASN A 21 4.47 -8.44 -11.23
N LEU A 22 3.23 -8.10 -11.59
CA LEU A 22 2.03 -8.59 -10.93
C LEU A 22 1.23 -9.46 -11.92
N PRO A 23 0.59 -10.54 -11.44
CA PRO A 23 -0.39 -11.28 -12.22
C PRO A 23 -1.51 -10.39 -12.77
N VAL A 24 -2.05 -10.74 -13.93
CA VAL A 24 -3.14 -9.97 -14.58
C VAL A 24 -4.38 -9.89 -13.69
N SER A 25 -4.67 -10.94 -12.91
CA SER A 25 -5.76 -10.95 -11.92
C SER A 25 -5.61 -9.83 -10.90
N ASP A 26 -4.40 -9.61 -10.41
CA ASP A 26 -4.10 -8.66 -9.34
C ASP A 26 -4.15 -7.23 -9.89
N LEU A 27 -3.68 -7.03 -11.13
CA LEU A 27 -3.86 -5.78 -11.85
C LEU A 27 -5.34 -5.44 -12.04
N GLY A 28 -6.18 -6.43 -12.37
CA GLY A 28 -7.63 -6.27 -12.47
C GLY A 28 -8.26 -5.87 -11.13
N TYR A 29 -7.88 -6.54 -10.04
CA TYR A 29 -8.33 -6.24 -8.69
C TYR A 29 -7.95 -4.81 -8.25
N LEU A 30 -6.68 -4.42 -8.44
CA LEU A 30 -6.18 -3.08 -8.10
C LEU A 30 -6.88 -2.00 -8.93
N ARG A 31 -7.09 -2.22 -10.22
CA ARG A 31 -7.84 -1.30 -11.07
C ARG A 31 -9.27 -1.11 -10.57
N GLY A 32 -9.98 -2.20 -10.25
CA GLY A 32 -11.33 -2.12 -9.73
C GLY A 32 -11.43 -1.38 -8.40
N ARG A 33 -10.46 -1.58 -7.50
CA ARG A 33 -10.36 -0.80 -6.25
C ARG A 33 -10.09 0.67 -6.50
N ALA A 34 -9.12 0.99 -7.35
CA ALA A 34 -8.76 2.36 -7.67
C ALA A 34 -9.96 3.15 -8.21
N GLN A 35 -10.78 2.53 -9.07
CA GLN A 35 -12.02 3.13 -9.58
C GLN A 35 -13.05 3.40 -8.47
N ARG A 36 -13.35 2.42 -7.62
CA ARG A 36 -14.32 2.58 -6.52
C ARG A 36 -13.88 3.63 -5.51
N SER A 37 -12.60 3.66 -5.18
CA SER A 37 -12.01 4.59 -4.21
C SER A 37 -11.58 5.92 -4.82
N ARG A 38 -11.87 6.16 -6.11
CA ARG A 38 -11.51 7.39 -6.85
C ARG A 38 -10.04 7.77 -6.67
N THR A 39 -9.15 6.79 -6.80
CA THR A 39 -7.70 6.95 -6.65
C THR A 39 -6.96 6.22 -7.77
N ASN A 40 -5.63 6.10 -7.68
CA ASN A 40 -4.81 5.40 -8.67
C ASN A 40 -4.34 4.02 -8.17
N MET A 41 -3.88 3.18 -9.11
CA MET A 41 -3.45 1.81 -8.81
C MET A 41 -2.23 1.76 -7.87
N THR A 42 -1.31 2.73 -7.98
CA THR A 42 -0.12 2.81 -7.11
C THR A 42 -0.52 3.05 -5.66
N SER A 43 -1.47 3.96 -5.41
CA SER A 43 -2.00 4.23 -4.07
C SER A 43 -2.71 3.02 -3.48
N GLU A 44 -3.50 2.28 -4.28
CA GLU A 44 -4.14 1.05 -3.80
C GLU A 44 -3.14 -0.09 -3.55
N LEU A 45 -2.11 -0.23 -4.40
CA LEU A 45 -1.03 -1.19 -4.19
C LEU A 45 -0.28 -0.86 -2.90
N HIS A 46 0.04 0.41 -2.65
CA HIS A 46 0.69 0.84 -1.42
C HIS A 46 -0.15 0.52 -0.17
N LYS A 47 -1.47 0.77 -0.21
CA LYS A 47 -2.38 0.39 0.87
C LYS A 47 -2.40 -1.12 1.10
N ALA A 48 -2.44 -1.92 0.04
CA ALA A 48 -2.42 -3.38 0.15
C ALA A 48 -1.13 -3.89 0.81
N ILE A 49 0.03 -3.37 0.41
CA ILE A 49 1.34 -3.68 1.02
C ILE A 49 1.35 -3.28 2.51
N ALA A 50 0.88 -2.08 2.84
CA ALA A 50 0.85 -1.59 4.22
C ALA A 50 -0.04 -2.46 5.11
N ILE A 51 -1.20 -2.90 4.59
CA ILE A 51 -2.08 -3.85 5.30
C ILE A 51 -1.36 -5.19 5.49
N SER A 52 -0.76 -5.76 4.43
CA SER A 52 -0.02 -7.04 4.52
C SER A 52 1.04 -7.00 5.61
N LYS A 53 1.90 -5.97 5.60
CA LYS A 53 2.96 -5.80 6.61
C LYS A 53 2.40 -5.70 8.03
N ARG A 54 1.29 -4.98 8.23
CA ARG A 54 0.65 -4.87 9.55
C ARG A 54 0.09 -6.21 10.00
N LEU A 55 -0.50 -6.99 9.10
CA LEU A 55 -1.02 -8.33 9.40
C LEU A 55 0.13 -9.29 9.74
N GLU A 56 1.20 -9.28 8.96
CA GLU A 56 2.41 -10.08 9.20
C GLU A 56 3.02 -9.77 10.57
N GLY A 57 3.16 -8.48 10.92
CA GLY A 57 3.63 -8.07 12.24
C GLY A 57 2.73 -8.60 13.37
N ALA A 58 1.43 -8.41 13.26
CA ALA A 58 0.47 -8.90 14.27
C ALA A 58 0.55 -10.42 14.45
N ILE A 59 0.63 -11.17 13.34
CA ILE A 59 0.77 -12.63 13.35
C ILE A 59 2.08 -13.05 14.03
N SER A 60 3.20 -12.38 13.73
CA SER A 60 4.50 -12.67 14.35
C SER A 60 4.54 -12.43 15.86
N GLU A 61 3.70 -11.51 16.36
CA GLU A 61 3.53 -11.21 17.78
C GLU A 61 2.55 -12.18 18.48
N GLY A 62 2.02 -13.19 17.77
CA GLY A 62 1.04 -14.13 18.29
C GLY A 62 -0.38 -13.56 18.37
N SER A 63 -0.64 -12.42 17.73
CA SER A 63 -1.98 -11.82 17.70
C SER A 63 -2.91 -12.57 16.76
N ARG A 64 -4.19 -12.65 17.14
CA ARG A 64 -5.27 -13.14 16.29
C ARG A 64 -5.78 -12.01 15.39
N VAL A 65 -5.85 -12.26 14.08
CA VAL A 65 -6.39 -11.29 13.12
C VAL A 65 -7.87 -11.56 12.88
N VAL A 66 -8.71 -10.57 13.18
CA VAL A 66 -10.15 -10.62 12.89
C VAL A 66 -10.47 -9.60 11.81
N ILE A 67 -11.09 -10.05 10.72
CA ILE A 67 -11.52 -9.18 9.62
C ILE A 67 -12.95 -8.73 9.90
N LEU A 68 -13.13 -7.42 10.00
CA LEU A 68 -14.42 -6.77 10.21
C LEU A 68 -14.84 -6.04 8.92
N SER A 69 -16.14 -5.94 8.69
CA SER A 69 -16.72 -5.01 7.72
C SER A 69 -16.70 -3.59 8.25
N GLU A 70 -17.07 -2.64 7.40
CA GLU A 70 -17.05 -1.20 7.72
C GLU A 70 -17.97 -0.84 8.91
N ASP A 71 -19.06 -1.58 9.10
CA ASP A 71 -19.99 -1.44 10.23
C ASP A 71 -19.54 -2.16 11.51
N GLY A 72 -18.35 -2.79 11.50
CA GLY A 72 -17.80 -3.54 12.63
C GLY A 72 -18.28 -5.00 12.73
N THR A 73 -19.14 -5.47 11.82
CA THR A 73 -19.56 -6.88 11.79
C THR A 73 -18.38 -7.77 11.44
N LYS A 74 -18.24 -8.91 12.13
CA LYS A 74 -17.18 -9.88 11.82
C LYS A 74 -17.45 -10.57 10.49
N VAL A 75 -16.52 -10.45 9.56
CA VAL A 75 -16.56 -11.10 8.24
C VAL A 75 -15.83 -12.44 8.30
N THR A 76 -14.62 -12.49 8.86
CA THR A 76 -13.86 -13.74 9.02
C THR A 76 -12.82 -13.64 10.13
N ASP A 77 -12.27 -14.79 10.50
CA ASP A 77 -11.24 -14.95 11.52
C ASP A 77 -10.02 -15.62 10.89
N VAL A 78 -8.93 -14.88 10.77
CA VAL A 78 -7.67 -15.43 10.31
C VAL A 78 -6.86 -15.78 11.57
N GLY A 79 -7.23 -16.92 12.15
CA GLY A 79 -6.39 -17.61 13.13
C GLY A 79 -5.23 -18.29 12.42
N LEU A 80 -4.06 -18.26 13.06
CA LEU A 80 -2.83 -18.94 12.64
C LEU A 80 -3.12 -20.32 12.02
N TRP A 81 -3.09 -20.42 10.68
CA TRP A 81 -2.77 -21.69 10.03
C TRP A 81 -1.25 -21.80 10.07
N LEU A 82 -0.73 -22.07 11.27
CA LEU A 82 0.58 -22.69 11.41
C LEU A 82 0.33 -24.19 11.24
N GLU A 83 0.55 -24.69 10.03
CA GLU A 83 0.98 -26.09 9.87
C GLU A 83 2.50 -26.16 10.03
#